data_AF-A0A3G6MYC2-F1
#
_entry.id   AF-A0A3G6MYC2-F1
#
_cell.length_a   1.000
_cell.length_b   1.000
_cell.length_c   1.000
_cell.angle_alpha   90.00
_cell.angle_beta   90.00
_cell.angle_gamma   90.00
#
_symmetry.space_group_name_H-M   'P 1'
#
loop_
_entity.id
_entity.type
_entity.pdbx_description
1 polymer ?
#
loop_
_entity_poly.entity_id
_entity_poly.type
_entity_poly.pdbx_seq_one_letter_code
_entity_poly.pdbx_strand_id
1 'polypeptide(L)'
;MKVNTIKIPIYHGELTMILCENWKEVNEKYSMEISDSSDGVVFTPEKEDGYSEYVVAFNRPPKGFVIAHECVHLVNHIFSDRGIRPDIFNDEPQAYLTGFFFQEIEKFLAN
;
A
#
# COMPACT_ATOMS: atom_id res chain seq x y z
N MET A 1 -16.24 -6.13 1.13
CA MET A 1 -14.90 -5.57 0.83
C MET A 1 -14.45 -5.92 -0.59
N LYS A 2 -13.94 -4.95 -1.35
CA LYS A 2 -13.29 -5.15 -2.66
C LYS A 2 -11.78 -5.29 -2.47
N VAL A 3 -11.18 -6.30 -3.10
CA VAL A 3 -9.75 -6.63 -2.95
C VAL A 3 -9.14 -6.95 -4.31
N ASN A 4 -7.92 -6.49 -4.55
CA ASN A 4 -7.11 -6.91 -5.69
C ASN A 4 -5.64 -7.02 -5.29
N THR A 5 -4.96 -8.06 -5.75
CA THR A 5 -3.53 -8.27 -5.47
C THR A 5 -2.75 -8.33 -6.78
N ILE A 6 -1.66 -7.57 -6.85
CA ILE A 6 -0.76 -7.52 -8.01
C ILE A 6 0.68 -7.77 -7.59
N LYS A 7 1.53 -8.18 -8.54
CA LYS A 7 2.97 -8.31 -8.30
C LYS A 7 3.67 -6.97 -8.49
N ILE A 8 4.59 -6.64 -7.59
CA ILE A 8 5.39 -5.42 -7.69
C ILE A 8 6.58 -5.69 -8.62
N PRO A 9 6.75 -4.92 -9.71
CA PRO A 9 7.87 -5.07 -10.63
C PRO A 9 9.17 -4.57 -9.97
N ILE A 10 10.31 -5.11 -10.41
CA ILE A 10 11.68 -4.76 -9.99
C ILE A 10 11.99 -5.13 -8.54
N TYR A 11 11.17 -4.65 -7.61
CA TYR A 11 11.36 -4.84 -6.19
C TYR A 11 10.78 -6.15 -5.70
N HIS A 12 10.01 -6.92 -6.49
CA HIS A 12 9.36 -8.16 -6.02
C HIS A 12 8.42 -7.93 -4.81
N GLY A 13 7.65 -8.95 -4.44
CA GLY A 13 6.57 -8.82 -3.46
C GLY A 13 5.21 -8.64 -4.13
N GLU A 14 4.19 -8.52 -3.29
CA GLU A 14 2.79 -8.36 -3.69
C GLU A 14 2.22 -7.06 -3.11
N LEU A 15 1.47 -6.32 -3.92
CA LEU A 15 0.64 -5.22 -3.46
C LEU A 15 -0.80 -5.70 -3.40
N THR A 16 -1.38 -5.70 -2.20
CA THR A 16 -2.81 -5.95 -1.97
C THR A 16 -3.51 -4.62 -1.73
N MET A 17 -4.45 -4.29 -2.60
CA MET A 17 -5.29 -3.09 -2.49
C MET A 17 -6.68 -3.49 -1.98
N ILE A 18 -7.15 -2.76 -0.98
CA ILE A 18 -8.43 -3.03 -0.31
C ILE A 18 -9.29 -1.77 -0.29
N LEU A 19 -10.56 -1.92 -0.68
CA LEU A 19 -11.61 -0.92 -0.44
C LEU A 19 -12.73 -1.58 0.38
N CYS A 20 -12.90 -1.13 1.61
CA CYS A 20 -13.91 -1.63 2.54
C CYS A 20 -14.89 -0.52 2.91
N GLU A 21 -16.07 -0.87 3.45
CA GLU A 21 -17.05 0.10 3.93
C GLU A 21 -16.70 0.63 5.33
N ASN A 22 -15.97 -0.15 6.10
CA ASN A 22 -15.47 0.17 7.43
C ASN A 22 -14.26 -0.73 7.76
N TRP A 23 -13.53 -0.41 8.82
CA TRP A 23 -12.29 -1.10 9.18
C TRP A 23 -12.50 -2.48 9.80
N LYS A 24 -13.72 -2.90 10.14
CA LYS A 24 -13.99 -4.13 10.88
C LYS A 24 -13.39 -5.36 10.20
N GLU A 25 -13.69 -5.56 8.91
CA GLU A 25 -13.18 -6.73 8.16
C GLU A 25 -11.66 -6.73 8.04
N VAL A 26 -11.03 -5.55 7.91
CA VAL A 26 -9.56 -5.42 7.81
C VAL A 26 -8.91 -5.69 9.16
N ASN A 27 -9.45 -5.11 10.23
CA ASN A 27 -9.01 -5.31 11.60
C ASN A 27 -9.10 -6.78 12.01
N GLU A 28 -10.21 -7.46 11.70
CA GLU A 28 -10.38 -8.89 11.97
C GLU A 28 -9.40 -9.74 11.14
N LYS A 29 -9.27 -9.47 9.83
CA LYS A 29 -8.41 -10.26 8.93
C LYS A 29 -6.93 -10.17 9.30
N TYR A 30 -6.46 -8.98 9.67
CA TYR A 30 -5.04 -8.72 9.91
C TYR A 30 -4.70 -8.56 11.40
N SER A 31 -5.65 -8.81 12.31
CA SER A 31 -5.49 -8.61 13.76
C SER A 31 -4.97 -7.22 14.12
N MET A 32 -5.58 -6.19 13.52
CA MET A 32 -5.21 -4.78 13.68
C MET A 32 -6.31 -3.97 14.39
N GLU A 33 -5.97 -2.76 14.84
CA GLU A 33 -6.92 -1.79 15.40
C GLU A 33 -6.81 -0.44 14.67
N ILE A 34 -7.24 -0.42 13.40
CA ILE A 34 -7.28 0.81 12.60
C ILE A 34 -8.42 1.70 13.12
N SER A 35 -8.07 2.95 13.44
CA SER A 35 -9.03 3.98 13.88
C SER A 35 -9.92 4.46 12.73
N ASP A 36 -11.21 4.68 13.02
CA ASP A 36 -12.19 5.28 12.09
C ASP A 36 -11.82 6.70 11.63
N SER A 37 -10.89 7.38 12.33
CA SER A 37 -10.36 8.68 11.90
C SER A 37 -9.42 8.59 10.69
N SER A 38 -9.00 7.38 10.31
CA SER A 38 -8.08 7.16 9.18
C SER A 38 -8.86 7.02 7.88
N ASP A 39 -8.41 7.69 6.81
CA ASP A 39 -8.98 7.56 5.46
C ASP A 39 -8.26 6.51 4.62
N GLY A 40 -7.04 6.13 5.02
CA GLY A 40 -6.19 5.14 4.39
C GLY A 40 -5.21 4.56 5.40
N VAL A 41 -4.67 3.38 5.10
CA VAL A 41 -3.60 2.76 5.90
C VAL A 41 -2.74 1.88 5.00
N VAL A 42 -1.44 1.86 5.31
CA VAL A 42 -0.46 0.94 4.72
C VAL A 42 0.17 0.10 5.82
N PHE A 43 0.34 -1.19 5.56
CA PHE A 43 1.02 -2.11 6.47
C PHE A 43 1.57 -3.33 5.73
N THR A 44 2.43 -4.09 6.41
CA THR A 44 3.07 -5.31 5.88
C THR A 44 2.75 -6.49 6.80
N PRO A 45 1.77 -7.35 6.46
CA PRO A 45 1.47 -8.52 7.26
C PRO A 45 2.62 -9.52 7.22
N GLU A 46 2.81 -10.27 8.31
CA GLU A 46 3.78 -11.36 8.32
C GLU A 46 3.25 -12.52 7.46
N LYS A 47 4.07 -12.97 6.50
CA LYS A 47 3.81 -14.18 5.72
C LYS A 47 4.79 -15.28 6.08
N GLU A 48 4.28 -16.49 6.28
CA GLU A 48 5.08 -17.68 6.61
C GLU A 48 5.98 -18.15 5.46
N ASP A 49 5.64 -17.81 4.22
CA ASP A 49 6.37 -18.21 3.01
C ASP A 49 7.60 -17.33 2.70
N GLY A 50 7.85 -16.30 3.52
CA GLY A 50 8.95 -15.35 3.36
C GLY A 50 8.79 -14.38 2.18
N TYR A 51 7.63 -14.34 1.53
CA TYR A 51 7.34 -13.40 0.46
C TYR A 51 6.72 -12.11 1.01
N SER A 52 7.29 -10.95 0.70
CA SER A 52 6.78 -9.67 1.22
C SER A 52 5.41 -9.32 0.59
N GLU A 53 4.40 -9.09 1.43
CA GLU A 53 3.14 -8.46 1.05
C GLU A 53 3.08 -7.04 1.61
N TYR A 54 2.64 -6.10 0.79
CA TYR A 54 2.37 -4.72 1.15
C TYR A 54 0.88 -4.49 0.93
N VAL A 55 0.17 -4.09 1.99
CA VAL A 55 -1.27 -3.84 1.94
C VAL A 55 -1.51 -2.34 1.97
N VAL A 56 -2.37 -1.85 1.09
CA VAL A 56 -2.97 -0.53 1.18
C VAL A 56 -4.49 -0.68 1.25
N ALA A 57 -5.12 -0.05 2.24
CA ALA A 57 -6.55 -0.17 2.47
C ALA A 57 -7.20 1.21 2.66
N PHE A 58 -8.41 1.36 2.14
CA PHE A 58 -9.23 2.56 2.27
C PHE A 58 -10.65 2.18 2.74
N ASN A 59 -11.23 2.96 3.66
CA ASN A 59 -12.59 2.76 4.16
C ASN A 59 -13.68 3.47 3.33
N ARG A 60 -13.27 4.17 2.27
CA ARG A 60 -14.11 4.84 1.28
C ARG A 60 -13.26 5.18 0.06
N PRO A 61 -13.85 5.48 -1.10
CA PRO A 61 -13.09 5.97 -2.25
C PRO A 61 -12.27 7.23 -1.85
N PRO A 62 -10.93 7.14 -1.83
CA PRO A 62 -10.09 8.22 -1.34
C PRO A 62 -10.01 9.37 -2.34
N LYS A 63 -9.67 10.56 -1.86
CA LYS A 63 -9.24 11.67 -2.72
C LYS A 63 -7.80 11.43 -3.18
N GLY A 64 -7.42 11.99 -4.33
CA GLY A 64 -6.06 11.80 -4.88
C GLY A 64 -4.91 12.13 -3.93
N PHE A 65 -5.06 13.12 -3.04
CA PHE A 65 -4.01 13.44 -2.05
C PHE A 65 -3.83 12.33 -1.00
N VAL A 66 -4.89 11.60 -0.65
CA VAL A 66 -4.82 10.46 0.28
C VAL A 66 -4.10 9.31 -0.40
N ILE A 67 -4.40 9.03 -1.68
CA ILE A 67 -3.68 8.02 -2.46
C ILE A 67 -2.18 8.38 -2.52
N ALA A 68 -1.85 9.63 -2.84
CA ALA A 68 -0.46 10.09 -2.86
C ALA A 68 0.25 9.95 -1.51
N HIS A 69 -0.46 10.21 -0.40
CA HIS A 69 0.05 10.00 0.96
C HIS A 69 0.39 8.53 1.22
N GLU A 70 -0.53 7.62 0.94
CA GLU A 70 -0.31 6.17 1.15
C GLU A 70 0.77 5.62 0.21
N CYS A 71 0.93 6.17 -1.00
CA CYS A 71 2.03 5.79 -1.89
C CYS A 71 3.40 6.05 -1.25
N VAL A 72 3.58 7.15 -0.52
CA VAL A 72 4.82 7.43 0.21
C VAL A 72 5.09 6.36 1.26
N HIS A 73 4.07 5.94 2.01
CA HIS A 73 4.20 4.86 2.99
C HIS A 73 4.57 3.54 2.31
N LEU A 74 3.93 3.17 1.19
CA LEU A 74 4.27 1.97 0.43
C LEU A 74 5.74 1.98 -0.02
N VAL A 75 6.24 3.09 -0.58
CA VAL A 75 7.65 3.21 -0.96
C VAL A 75 8.56 3.02 0.26
N ASN A 76 8.25 3.69 1.38
CA ASN A 76 9.04 3.58 2.60
C ASN A 76 9.07 2.16 3.16
N HIS A 77 7.95 1.44 3.12
CA HIS A 77 7.89 0.03 3.53
C HIS A 77 8.79 -0.85 2.65
N ILE A 78 8.75 -0.69 1.32
CA ILE A 78 9.67 -1.42 0.42
C ILE A 78 11.12 -1.07 0.70
N PHE A 79 11.43 0.21 0.83
CA PHE A 79 12.81 0.65 1.05
C PHE A 79 13.36 0.09 2.37
N SER A 80 12.56 0.15 3.44
CA SER A 80 12.91 -0.43 4.72
C SER A 80 13.12 -1.95 4.62
N ASP A 81 12.18 -2.67 4.01
CA ASP A 81 12.26 -4.13 3.81
C ASP A 81 13.50 -4.54 3.01
N ARG A 82 13.93 -3.72 2.04
CA ARG A 82 15.09 -3.99 1.17
C ARG A 82 16.39 -3.34 1.60
N GLY A 83 16.42 -2.71 2.78
CA GLY A 83 17.61 -2.03 3.29
C GLY A 83 18.07 -0.86 2.42
N ILE A 84 17.17 -0.27 1.64
CA ILE A 84 17.42 0.89 0.78
C ILE A 84 17.23 2.16 1.60
N ARG A 85 18.19 3.08 1.50
CA ARG A 85 18.08 4.42 2.09
C ARG A 85 17.62 5.40 1.01
N PRO A 86 16.65 6.28 1.29
CA PRO A 86 16.29 7.35 0.37
C PRO A 86 17.50 8.20 0.01
N ASP A 87 17.70 8.43 -1.29
CA ASP A 87 18.72 9.33 -1.82
C ASP A 87 18.02 10.54 -2.45
N ILE A 88 18.13 11.70 -1.81
CA ILE A 88 17.49 12.93 -2.27
C ILE A 88 18.15 13.54 -3.51
N PHE A 89 19.33 13.06 -3.91
CA PHE A 89 20.01 13.48 -5.13
C PHE A 89 19.74 12.53 -6.31
N ASN A 90 19.30 11.30 -6.01
CA ASN A 90 18.87 10.30 -6.97
C ASN A 90 17.57 9.63 -6.48
N ASP A 91 16.50 10.41 -6.45
CA ASP A 91 15.19 10.02 -5.96
C ASP A 91 14.33 9.32 -7.03
N GLU A 92 14.88 9.09 -8.23
CA GLU A 92 14.24 8.36 -9.34
C GLU A 92 13.61 7.03 -8.92
N PRO A 93 14.25 6.16 -8.09
CA PRO A 93 13.62 4.93 -7.63
C PRO A 93 12.35 5.18 -6.80
N GLN A 94 12.36 6.22 -5.96
CA GLN A 94 11.21 6.62 -5.13
C GLN A 94 10.11 7.25 -6.00
N ALA A 95 10.48 8.14 -6.92
CA ALA A 95 9.54 8.79 -7.85
C ALA A 95 8.84 7.75 -8.75
N TYR A 96 9.60 6.79 -9.29
CA TYR A 96 9.05 5.68 -10.07
C TYR A 96 8.06 4.83 -9.27
N LEU A 97 8.44 4.36 -8.07
CA LEU A 97 7.56 3.54 -7.24
C LEU A 97 6.30 4.29 -6.82
N THR A 98 6.43 5.58 -6.48
CA THR A 98 5.29 6.43 -6.13
C THR A 98 4.30 6.51 -7.30
N GLY A 99 4.80 6.77 -8.52
CA GLY A 99 3.97 6.83 -9.71
C GLY A 99 3.32 5.49 -10.05
N PHE A 100 4.07 4.39 -9.93
CA PHE A 100 3.56 3.03 -10.12
C PHE A 100 2.40 2.74 -9.15
N PHE A 101 2.57 2.97 -7.85
CA PHE A 101 1.52 2.72 -6.87
C PHE A 101 0.28 3.58 -7.09
N PHE A 102 0.48 4.88 -7.36
CA PHE A 102 -0.63 5.77 -7.64
C PHE A 102 -1.46 5.27 -8.83
N GLN A 103 -0.80 4.88 -9.91
CA GLN A 103 -1.45 4.37 -11.11
C GLN A 103 -2.22 3.07 -10.85
N GLU A 104 -1.64 2.12 -10.11
CA GLU A 104 -2.29 0.85 -9.81
C GLU A 104 -3.48 1.01 -8.85
N ILE A 105 -3.39 1.93 -7.87
CA ILE A 105 -4.51 2.26 -6.98
C ILE A 105 -5.63 2.93 -7.76
N GLU A 106 -5.35 3.91 -8.63
CA GLU A 106 -6.37 4.55 -9.48
C GLU A 106 -7.07 3.52 -10.39
N LYS A 107 -6.31 2.62 -11.03
CA LYS A 107 -6.88 1.52 -11.82
C LYS A 107 -7.76 0.62 -10.97
N PHE A 108 -7.32 0.28 -9.76
CA PHE A 108 -8.12 -0.52 -8.84
C PHE A 108 -9.43 0.17 -8.48
N LEU A 109 -9.41 1.47 -8.19
CA LEU A 109 -10.59 2.25 -7.78
C LEU A 109 -11.58 2.51 -8.93
N ALA A 110 -11.10 2.62 -10.17
CA ALA A 110 -11.94 2.89 -11.34
C ALA A 110 -12.72 1.67 -11.86
N ASN A 111 -12.27 0.46 -11.55
CA ASN A 111 -12.94 -0.81 -11.91
C ASN A 111 -13.98 -1.24 -10.89
#